data_AF-A0A8R7UYD3-F1
#
_entry.id   AF-A0A8R7UYD3-F1
#
_cell.length_a   1.000
_cell.length_b   1.000
_cell.length_c   1.000
_cell.angle_alpha   90.00
_cell.angle_beta   90.00
_cell.angle_gamma   90.00
#
_symmetry.space_group_name_H-M   'P 1'
#
loop_
_entity.id
_entity.type
_entity.pdbx_description
1 polymer ?
#
loop_
_entity_poly.entity_id
_entity_poly.type
_entity_poly.pdbx_seq_one_letter_code
_entity_poly.pdbx_strand_id
1 'polypeptide(L)'
;MVPDDVLAGILRLLAPCGLAASRCVCKAWRRVIDDRGLLRADLLPRSLGGIFLNYQDIWSTQFLSRPMTGATISGRLDYTVPGEPDLMPPIYVQDHCNGLLLLYHCVVNPATRQWAHLPPAPDLPQPPPPAMISIPCEHLVFDPTLSPNYFEVLIVPDVPSKNNDECEEEAEWPPSTLILRMFSSKSESWEERTFGREGAAAGMLPGMVGSLRIFFKH
;
A
#
# COMPACT_ATOMS: atom_id res chain seq x y z
N MET A 1 -3.81 41.52 10.47
CA MET A 1 -4.55 40.33 9.98
C MET A 1 -4.27 40.18 8.50
N VAL A 2 -3.77 39.03 8.07
CA VAL A 2 -3.71 38.72 6.63
C VAL A 2 -5.14 38.39 6.17
N PRO A 3 -5.63 38.93 5.05
CA PRO A 3 -6.94 38.56 4.51
C PRO A 3 -6.99 37.06 4.17
N ASP A 4 -8.12 36.40 4.42
CA ASP A 4 -8.30 34.96 4.19
C ASP A 4 -8.01 34.55 2.74
N ASP A 5 -8.23 35.45 1.77
CA ASP A 5 -7.90 35.25 0.35
C ASP A 5 -6.40 35.14 0.07
N VAL A 6 -5.61 35.98 0.73
CA VAL A 6 -4.14 35.97 0.60
C VAL A 6 -3.58 34.74 1.28
N LEU A 7 -4.10 34.37 2.46
CA LEU A 7 -3.71 33.15 3.15
C LEU A 7 -4.06 31.89 2.34
N ALA A 8 -5.26 31.83 1.76
CA ALA A 8 -5.65 30.73 0.87
C ALA A 8 -4.75 30.64 -0.37
N GLY A 9 -4.34 31.78 -0.94
CA GLY A 9 -3.39 31.84 -2.06
C GLY A 9 -2.03 31.23 -1.71
N ILE A 10 -1.49 31.55 -0.54
CA ILE A 10 -0.22 30.99 -0.05
C ILE A 10 -0.36 29.49 0.23
N LEU A 11 -1.45 29.09 0.90
CA LEU A 11 -1.69 27.69 1.24
C LEU A 11 -1.83 26.81 -0.02
N ARG A 12 -2.44 27.31 -1.10
CA ARG A 12 -2.53 26.58 -2.38
C ARG A 12 -1.19 26.23 -3.02
N LEU A 13 -0.11 26.92 -2.63
CA LEU A 13 1.24 26.63 -3.11
C LEU A 13 1.89 25.47 -2.36
N LEU A 14 1.31 25.03 -1.24
CA LEU A 14 1.85 23.93 -0.45
C LEU A 14 1.46 22.58 -1.07
N ALA A 15 2.40 21.63 -1.00
CA ALA A 15 2.09 20.23 -1.23
C ALA A 15 0.99 19.76 -0.25
N PRO A 16 0.18 18.74 -0.60
CA PRO A 16 -0.93 18.29 0.23
C PRO A 16 -0.53 17.92 1.67
N CYS A 17 0.67 17.36 1.86
CA CYS A 17 1.25 17.08 3.18
C CYS A 17 1.48 18.35 4.01
N GLY A 18 2.00 19.40 3.37
CA GLY A 18 2.20 20.72 4.00
C GLY A 18 0.87 21.43 4.30
N LEU A 19 -0.15 21.18 3.49
CA LEU A 19 -1.51 21.65 3.72
C LEU A 19 -2.17 20.95 4.93
N ALA A 20 -1.98 19.64 5.05
CA ALA A 20 -2.43 18.86 6.21
C ALA A 20 -1.74 19.29 7.50
N ALA A 21 -0.42 19.52 7.46
CA ALA A 21 0.33 20.08 8.59
C ALA A 21 -0.17 21.48 8.97
N SER A 22 -0.40 22.35 7.98
CA SER A 22 -0.95 23.70 8.15
C SER A 22 -2.33 23.71 8.81
N ARG A 23 -3.16 22.70 8.52
CA ARG A 23 -4.48 22.51 9.16
C ARG A 23 -4.41 22.21 10.66
N CYS A 24 -3.26 21.72 11.13
CA CYS A 24 -3.03 21.41 12.55
C CYS A 24 -2.48 22.60 13.34
N VAL A 25 -1.99 23.66 12.67
CA VAL A 25 -1.33 24.81 13.32
C VAL A 25 -2.29 25.63 14.17
N CYS A 26 -3.43 26.07 13.60
CA CYS A 26 -4.41 26.86 14.35
C CYS A 26 -5.83 26.81 13.76
N LYS A 27 -6.82 27.24 14.55
CA LYS A 27 -8.25 27.23 14.15
C LYS A 27 -8.53 28.11 12.93
N ALA A 28 -7.85 29.25 12.77
CA ALA A 28 -8.04 30.15 11.64
C ALA A 28 -7.56 29.52 10.32
N TRP A 29 -6.39 28.88 10.34
CA TRP A 29 -5.83 28.20 9.17
C TRP A 29 -6.66 26.97 8.78
N ARG A 30 -7.08 26.18 9.77
CA ARG A 30 -8.03 25.07 9.56
C ARG A 30 -9.30 25.54 8.89
N ARG A 31 -9.88 26.65 9.35
CA ARG A 31 -11.09 27.22 8.78
C ARG A 31 -10.89 27.62 7.32
N VAL A 32 -9.80 28.32 6.98
CA VAL A 32 -9.52 28.71 5.59
C VAL A 32 -9.33 27.48 4.69
N ILE A 33 -8.62 26.46 5.18
CA ILE A 33 -8.40 25.21 4.44
C ILE A 33 -9.72 24.44 4.22
N ASP A 34 -10.55 24.34 5.26
CA ASP A 34 -11.81 23.60 5.21
C ASP A 34 -12.88 24.37 4.41
N ASP A 35 -13.06 25.68 4.63
CA ASP A 35 -14.05 26.55 3.95
C ASP A 35 -13.75 26.70 2.45
N ARG A 36 -12.46 26.71 2.07
CA ARG A 36 -12.04 26.81 0.66
C ARG A 36 -11.80 25.44 0.01
N GLY A 37 -12.00 24.34 0.73
CA GLY A 37 -11.81 22.97 0.22
C GLY A 37 -10.39 22.71 -0.29
N LEU A 38 -9.37 23.34 0.31
CA LEU A 38 -7.99 23.25 -0.20
C LEU A 38 -7.42 21.84 -0.02
N LEU A 39 -7.80 21.16 1.06
CA LEU A 39 -7.63 19.71 1.17
C LEU A 39 -8.80 19.05 0.49
N ARG A 40 -8.53 18.40 -0.64
CA ARG A 40 -9.45 17.51 -1.34
C ARG A 40 -10.08 16.53 -0.35
N ALA A 41 -11.36 16.77 -0.05
CA ALA A 41 -12.15 16.01 0.92
C ALA A 41 -12.28 14.53 0.55
N ASP A 42 -12.12 14.26 -0.73
CA ASP A 42 -12.14 12.99 -1.45
C ASP A 42 -10.85 12.17 -1.29
N LEU A 43 -9.72 12.77 -0.88
CA LEU A 43 -8.41 12.11 -0.93
C LEU A 43 -7.85 11.67 0.44
N LEU A 44 -8.42 12.14 1.55
CA LEU A 44 -8.00 11.75 2.90
C LEU A 44 -9.20 11.23 3.69
N PRO A 45 -9.16 9.99 4.22
CA PRO A 45 -10.25 9.48 5.04
C PRO A 45 -10.40 10.34 6.29
N ARG A 46 -11.48 11.13 6.34
CA ARG A 46 -11.78 12.06 7.46
C ARG A 46 -12.22 11.32 8.74
N SER A 47 -12.52 10.03 8.62
CA SER A 47 -12.90 9.14 9.73
C SER A 47 -12.52 7.70 9.41
N LEU A 48 -12.26 6.91 10.47
CA LEU A 48 -12.05 5.46 10.35
C LEU A 48 -13.42 4.78 10.15
N GLY A 49 -13.67 4.26 8.94
CA GLY A 49 -14.91 3.55 8.60
C GLY A 49 -14.98 2.12 9.15
N GLY A 50 -13.83 1.48 9.35
CA GLY A 50 -13.72 0.12 9.87
C GLY A 50 -12.30 -0.43 9.73
N ILE A 51 -12.13 -1.70 10.09
CA ILE A 51 -10.86 -2.42 10.12
C ILE A 51 -11.04 -3.76 9.40
N PHE A 52 -10.11 -4.11 8.51
CA PHE A 52 -10.01 -5.44 7.91
C PHE A 52 -9.03 -6.29 8.73
N LEU A 53 -9.43 -7.53 9.03
CA LEU A 53 -8.64 -8.48 9.83
C LEU A 53 -8.49 -9.79 9.08
N ASN A 54 -7.24 -10.18 8.82
CA ASN A 54 -6.91 -11.47 8.22
C ASN A 54 -6.82 -12.54 9.31
N TYR A 55 -7.57 -13.62 9.14
CA TYR A 55 -7.48 -14.81 9.98
C TYR A 55 -6.63 -15.85 9.26
N GLN A 56 -5.42 -16.10 9.79
CA GLN A 56 -4.45 -17.02 9.18
C GLN A 56 -4.96 -18.46 9.13
N ASP A 57 -5.66 -18.94 10.16
CA ASP A 57 -6.13 -20.33 10.22
C ASP A 57 -7.16 -20.69 9.13
N ILE A 58 -7.91 -19.69 8.66
CA ILE A 58 -9.01 -19.86 7.69
C ILE A 58 -8.78 -19.06 6.40
N TRP A 59 -7.58 -18.48 6.23
CA TRP A 59 -7.15 -17.70 5.06
C TRP A 59 -8.17 -16.67 4.58
N SER A 60 -8.90 -16.02 5.49
CA SER A 60 -9.99 -15.11 5.14
C SER A 60 -9.94 -13.79 5.88
N THR A 61 -10.48 -12.76 5.24
CA THR A 61 -10.55 -11.39 5.78
C THR A 61 -11.95 -11.10 6.31
N GLN A 62 -12.05 -10.59 7.53
CA GLN A 62 -13.30 -10.03 8.07
C GLN A 62 -13.22 -8.51 8.19
N PHE A 63 -14.37 -7.84 8.08
CA PHE A 63 -14.49 -6.40 8.25
C PHE A 63 -15.26 -6.05 9.53
N LEU A 64 -14.63 -5.25 10.39
CA LEU A 64 -15.25 -4.69 11.59
C LEU A 64 -15.55 -3.22 11.37
N SER A 65 -16.81 -2.80 11.50
CA SER A 65 -17.22 -1.40 11.38
C SER A 65 -17.70 -0.84 12.71
N ARG A 66 -17.69 0.49 12.84
CA ARG A 66 -18.22 1.16 14.02
C ARG A 66 -19.75 1.27 13.93
N PRO A 67 -20.52 0.82 14.94
CA PRO A 67 -21.99 0.73 14.85
C PRO A 67 -22.74 2.06 14.69
N MET A 68 -22.10 3.21 14.96
CA MET A 68 -22.79 4.51 15.05
C MET A 68 -22.64 5.43 13.83
N THR A 69 -21.89 4.98 12.82
CA THR A 69 -21.74 5.66 11.52
C THR A 69 -22.43 4.79 10.49
N GLY A 70 -23.61 5.20 10.02
CA GLY A 70 -24.33 4.50 8.96
C GLY A 70 -23.38 4.15 7.82
N ALA A 71 -23.37 2.88 7.43
CA ALA A 71 -22.31 2.27 6.63
C ALA A 71 -22.12 2.97 5.28
N THR A 72 -21.17 3.90 5.19
CA THR A 72 -20.72 4.46 3.92
C THR A 72 -19.81 3.48 3.17
N ILE A 73 -19.12 2.60 3.89
CA ILE A 73 -18.17 1.61 3.35
C ILE A 73 -18.69 0.21 3.70
N SER A 74 -18.94 -0.60 2.67
CA SER A 74 -19.27 -2.01 2.82
C SER A 74 -17.98 -2.81 2.75
N GLY A 75 -17.65 -3.59 3.79
CA GLY A 75 -16.51 -4.51 3.79
C GLY A 75 -16.71 -5.76 2.94
N ARG A 76 -17.84 -5.84 2.22
CA ARG A 76 -18.19 -6.95 1.33
C ARG A 76 -17.40 -6.79 0.04
N LEU A 77 -16.47 -7.71 -0.21
CA LEU A 77 -15.54 -7.70 -1.36
C LEU A 77 -15.91 -8.75 -2.43
N ASP A 78 -17.11 -9.33 -2.36
CA ASP A 78 -17.56 -10.39 -3.28
C ASP A 78 -17.68 -9.93 -4.75
N TYR A 79 -17.89 -8.63 -4.97
CA TYR A 79 -17.95 -8.03 -6.31
C TYR A 79 -16.61 -8.06 -7.07
N THR A 80 -15.51 -8.41 -6.41
CA THR A 80 -14.18 -8.45 -7.02
C THR A 80 -13.86 -9.82 -7.61
N VAL A 81 -14.72 -10.82 -7.43
CA VAL A 81 -14.49 -12.20 -7.88
C VAL A 81 -15.16 -12.41 -9.25
N PRO A 82 -14.41 -12.61 -10.34
CA PRO A 82 -15.00 -12.95 -11.63
C PRO A 82 -15.26 -14.48 -11.65
N GLY A 83 -16.53 -14.91 -11.58
CA GLY A 83 -16.91 -16.30 -11.81
C GLY A 83 -17.59 -17.01 -10.63
N GLU A 84 -17.72 -18.34 -10.74
CA GLU A 84 -18.39 -19.16 -9.72
C GLU A 84 -17.63 -19.15 -8.38
N PRO A 85 -18.32 -18.87 -7.25
CA PRO A 85 -17.70 -18.61 -5.95
C PRO A 85 -16.95 -19.81 -5.33
N ASP A 86 -17.16 -21.03 -5.83
CA ASP A 86 -16.64 -22.27 -5.21
C ASP A 86 -15.19 -22.61 -5.61
N LEU A 87 -14.63 -21.94 -6.63
CA LEU A 87 -13.27 -22.22 -7.14
C LEU A 87 -12.23 -21.15 -6.78
N MET A 88 -12.64 -20.04 -6.16
CA MET A 88 -11.73 -18.96 -5.82
C MET A 88 -11.28 -19.02 -4.36
N PRO A 89 -9.99 -18.72 -4.09
CA PRO A 89 -9.49 -18.68 -2.73
C PRO A 89 -10.28 -17.65 -1.92
N PRO A 90 -10.47 -17.90 -0.61
CA PRO A 90 -11.10 -16.94 0.28
C PRO A 90 -10.41 -15.57 0.20
N ILE A 91 -11.20 -14.50 0.31
CA ILE A 91 -10.70 -13.13 0.19
C ILE A 91 -9.66 -12.87 1.28
N TYR A 92 -8.42 -12.63 0.87
CA TYR A 92 -7.29 -12.36 1.75
C TYR A 92 -6.62 -11.06 1.33
N VAL A 93 -6.57 -10.07 2.24
CA VAL A 93 -5.91 -8.78 1.98
C VAL A 93 -4.40 -8.96 2.16
N GLN A 94 -3.64 -8.93 1.07
CA GLN A 94 -2.19 -9.07 1.12
C GLN A 94 -1.50 -7.82 1.67
N ASP A 95 -1.94 -6.64 1.23
CA ASP A 95 -1.43 -5.36 1.66
C ASP A 95 -2.50 -4.27 1.57
N HIS A 96 -2.22 -3.10 2.14
CA HIS A 96 -3.08 -1.92 2.04
C HIS A 96 -2.26 -0.64 1.95
N CYS A 97 -2.75 0.37 1.23
CA CYS A 97 -2.09 1.67 1.16
C CYS A 97 -3.10 2.79 0.90
N ASN A 98 -3.12 3.81 1.75
CA ASN A 98 -3.96 5.01 1.64
C ASN A 98 -5.44 4.73 1.27
N GLY A 99 -6.01 3.65 1.83
CA GLY A 99 -7.41 3.27 1.64
C GLY A 99 -7.67 2.30 0.50
N LEU A 100 -6.67 1.96 -0.31
CA LEU A 100 -6.73 0.84 -1.25
C LEU A 100 -6.30 -0.47 -0.58
N LEU A 101 -6.88 -1.57 -1.04
CA LEU A 101 -6.58 -2.93 -0.59
C LEU A 101 -6.00 -3.73 -1.75
N LEU A 102 -4.94 -4.49 -1.50
CA LEU A 102 -4.39 -5.45 -2.44
C LEU A 102 -4.92 -6.85 -2.12
N LEU A 103 -5.56 -7.46 -3.12
CA LEU A 103 -5.96 -8.86 -3.14
C LEU A 103 -5.11 -9.59 -4.19
N TYR A 104 -5.08 -10.92 -4.13
CA TYR A 104 -4.28 -11.78 -5.01
C TYR A 104 -4.41 -11.45 -6.51
N HIS A 105 -5.59 -11.03 -6.97
CA HIS A 105 -5.89 -10.80 -8.38
C HIS A 105 -6.26 -9.36 -8.73
N CYS A 106 -6.38 -8.47 -7.74
CA CYS A 106 -6.82 -7.09 -7.99
C CYS A 106 -6.50 -6.12 -6.85
N VAL A 107 -6.50 -4.83 -7.20
CA VAL A 107 -6.49 -3.73 -6.23
C VAL A 107 -7.90 -3.17 -6.12
N VAL A 108 -8.36 -2.96 -4.89
CA VAL A 108 -9.75 -2.60 -4.59
C VAL A 108 -9.80 -1.30 -3.80
N ASN A 109 -10.70 -0.41 -4.22
CA ASN A 109 -11.11 0.74 -3.44
C ASN A 109 -12.46 0.45 -2.76
N PRO A 110 -12.49 0.06 -1.48
CA PRO A 110 -13.73 -0.25 -0.77
C PRO A 110 -14.64 0.96 -0.59
N ALA A 111 -14.11 2.20 -0.65
CA ALA A 111 -14.90 3.42 -0.53
C ALA A 111 -15.68 3.73 -1.81
N THR A 112 -15.11 3.47 -2.99
CA THR A 112 -15.77 3.70 -4.28
C THR A 112 -16.38 2.44 -4.90
N ARG A 113 -16.10 1.25 -4.33
CA ARG A 113 -16.44 -0.08 -4.88
C ARG A 113 -15.86 -0.33 -6.27
N GLN A 114 -14.79 0.39 -6.61
CA GLN A 114 -14.05 0.17 -7.84
C GLN A 114 -12.91 -0.80 -7.57
N TRP A 115 -12.54 -1.56 -8.59
CA TRP A 115 -11.41 -2.46 -8.56
C TRP A 115 -10.72 -2.45 -9.92
N ALA A 116 -9.44 -2.78 -9.91
CA ALA A 116 -8.62 -2.91 -11.09
C ALA A 116 -7.96 -4.29 -11.06
N HIS A 117 -8.12 -5.06 -12.14
CA HIS A 117 -7.50 -6.37 -12.28
C HIS A 117 -5.98 -6.22 -12.32
N LEU A 118 -5.27 -7.05 -11.57
CA LEU A 118 -3.82 -7.11 -11.62
C LEU A 118 -3.43 -8.20 -12.62
N PRO A 119 -2.62 -7.91 -13.66
CA PRO A 119 -2.10 -8.98 -14.50
C PRO A 119 -1.25 -9.93 -13.65
N PRO A 120 -1.21 -11.22 -13.99
CA PRO A 120 -0.38 -12.19 -13.28
C PRO A 120 1.04 -11.66 -13.11
N ALA A 121 1.60 -11.82 -11.91
CA ALA A 121 3.00 -11.54 -11.67
C ALA A 121 3.85 -12.38 -12.65
N PRO A 122 4.85 -11.79 -13.32
CA PRO A 122 5.71 -12.55 -14.20
C PRO A 122 6.48 -13.61 -13.41
N ASP A 123 6.80 -14.73 -14.04
CA ASP A 123 7.52 -15.84 -13.40
C ASP A 123 8.84 -15.35 -12.81
N LEU A 124 9.09 -15.69 -11.55
CA LEU A 124 10.36 -15.39 -10.91
C LEU A 124 11.50 -16.12 -11.65
N PRO A 125 12.72 -15.55 -11.69
CA PRO A 125 13.86 -16.22 -12.29
C PRO A 125 14.02 -17.62 -11.70
N GLN A 126 14.17 -18.62 -12.58
CA GLN A 126 14.44 -20.01 -12.21
C GLN A 126 15.92 -20.31 -12.53
N PRO A 127 16.73 -20.78 -11.56
CA PRO A 127 16.40 -20.99 -10.15
C PRO A 127 16.23 -19.66 -9.38
N PRO A 128 15.44 -19.65 -8.29
CA PRO A 128 15.36 -18.48 -7.43
C PRO A 128 16.76 -18.07 -6.95
N PRO A 129 17.08 -16.76 -6.86
CA PRO A 129 18.33 -16.32 -6.27
C PRO A 129 18.56 -16.97 -4.90
N PRO A 130 19.80 -17.32 -4.53
CA PRO A 130 20.11 -17.73 -3.17
C PRO A 130 19.61 -16.63 -2.21
N ALA A 131 18.86 -17.03 -1.17
CA ALA A 131 18.06 -16.19 -0.28
C ALA A 131 16.61 -15.84 -0.69
N MET A 132 16.03 -16.43 -1.74
CA MET A 132 14.59 -16.24 -2.07
C MET A 132 13.80 -17.53 -1.79
N ILE A 133 13.29 -17.70 -0.56
CA ILE A 133 12.66 -18.98 -0.14
C ILE A 133 11.18 -18.81 0.29
N SER A 134 10.47 -17.77 -0.11
CA SER A 134 9.04 -17.70 0.19
C SER A 134 8.27 -16.86 -0.82
N ILE A 135 6.96 -17.17 -0.88
CA ILE A 135 5.97 -16.58 -1.78
C ILE A 135 6.22 -15.07 -1.91
N PRO A 136 6.41 -14.52 -3.13
CA PRO A 136 6.70 -13.11 -3.32
C PRO A 136 5.68 -12.24 -2.56
N CYS A 137 6.19 -11.32 -1.74
CA CYS A 137 5.35 -10.38 -1.03
C CYS A 137 5.05 -9.21 -1.96
N GLU A 138 3.80 -9.11 -2.38
CA GLU A 138 3.31 -7.98 -3.16
C GLU A 138 2.94 -6.83 -2.23
N HIS A 139 3.42 -5.64 -2.56
CA HIS A 139 3.23 -4.43 -1.78
C HIS A 139 2.56 -3.34 -2.59
N LEU A 140 1.56 -2.69 -1.99
CA LEU A 140 0.79 -1.65 -2.65
C LEU A 140 1.37 -0.27 -2.37
N VAL A 141 1.60 0.49 -3.42
CA VAL A 141 2.02 1.89 -3.34
C VAL A 141 0.95 2.75 -3.99
N PHE A 142 0.34 3.61 -3.19
CA PHE A 142 -0.71 4.51 -3.63
C PHE A 142 -0.58 5.85 -2.92
N ASP A 143 -0.35 6.91 -3.68
CA ASP A 143 -0.38 8.28 -3.15
C ASP A 143 -1.55 9.04 -3.77
N PRO A 144 -2.68 9.20 -3.05
CA PRO A 144 -3.85 9.92 -3.56
C PRO A 144 -3.54 11.39 -3.86
N THR A 145 -2.47 11.94 -3.29
CA THR A 145 -2.06 13.34 -3.50
C THR A 145 -1.43 13.57 -4.86
N LEU A 146 -0.79 12.53 -5.44
CA LEU A 146 -0.19 12.57 -6.78
C LEU A 146 -1.25 12.30 -7.86
N SER A 147 -2.07 11.27 -7.67
CA SER A 147 -3.18 10.96 -8.58
C SER A 147 -4.20 10.02 -7.91
N PRO A 148 -5.51 10.30 -8.02
CA PRO A 148 -6.54 9.50 -7.36
C PRO A 148 -6.71 8.08 -7.91
N ASN A 149 -6.21 7.83 -9.13
CA ASN A 149 -6.42 6.57 -9.86
C ASN A 149 -5.10 5.86 -10.21
N TYR A 150 -3.96 6.39 -9.75
CA TYR A 150 -2.65 5.83 -10.05
C TYR A 150 -2.12 5.07 -8.84
N PHE A 151 -1.89 3.77 -9.00
CA PHE A 151 -1.25 2.95 -8.01
C PHE A 151 -0.15 2.10 -8.66
N GLU A 152 0.83 1.72 -7.86
CA GLU A 152 1.91 0.82 -8.23
C GLU A 152 1.87 -0.40 -7.29
N VAL A 153 2.22 -1.57 -7.79
CA VAL A 153 2.37 -2.79 -6.98
C VAL A 153 3.81 -3.29 -7.14
N LEU A 154 4.51 -3.52 -6.05
CA LEU A 154 5.89 -4.01 -6.06
C LEU A 154 5.95 -5.44 -5.57
N ILE A 155 6.75 -6.26 -6.23
CA ILE A 155 7.10 -7.59 -5.72
C ILE A 155 8.42 -7.48 -4.97
N VAL A 156 8.37 -7.68 -3.66
CA VAL A 156 9.53 -7.70 -2.79
C VAL A 156 9.86 -9.15 -2.43
N PRO A 157 11.13 -9.57 -2.59
CA PRO A 157 11.58 -10.87 -2.11
C PRO A 157 11.47 -10.95 -0.58
N ASP A 158 10.88 -12.04 -0.08
CA ASP A 158 10.83 -12.29 1.36
C ASP A 158 12.23 -12.61 1.90
N VAL A 159 12.48 -12.21 3.14
CA VAL A 159 13.76 -12.47 3.81
C VAL A 159 13.74 -13.91 4.31
N PRO A 160 14.76 -14.74 4.01
CA PRO A 160 14.88 -16.07 4.58
C PRO A 160 14.81 -15.99 6.10
N SER A 161 13.79 -16.63 6.68
CA SER A 161 13.75 -16.83 8.12
C SER A 161 14.75 -17.94 8.49
N LYS A 162 15.36 -17.86 9.68
CA LYS A 162 16.28 -18.89 10.23
C LYS A 162 15.78 -20.33 10.20
N ASN A 163 14.48 -20.54 9.99
CA ASN A 163 13.88 -21.86 9.92
C ASN A 163 13.99 -22.51 8.54
N ASN A 164 14.47 -21.79 7.53
CA ASN A 164 14.72 -22.32 6.20
C ASN A 164 16.21 -22.65 6.08
N ASP A 165 16.54 -23.94 6.17
CA ASP A 165 17.92 -24.50 6.10
C ASP A 165 18.64 -24.23 4.76
N GLU A 166 17.99 -23.58 3.77
CA GLU A 166 18.51 -23.47 2.40
C GLU A 166 19.34 -22.20 2.13
N CYS A 167 19.52 -21.33 3.13
CA CYS A 167 20.27 -20.09 2.96
C CYS A 167 21.68 -20.22 3.55
N GLU A 168 22.59 -20.86 2.81
CA GLU A 168 23.98 -21.08 3.23
C GLU A 168 24.92 -19.90 2.93
N GLU A 169 24.51 -18.97 2.06
CA GLU A 169 25.35 -17.85 1.62
C GLU A 169 25.23 -16.63 2.53
N GLU A 170 26.37 -16.15 3.04
CA GLU A 170 26.47 -14.90 3.79
C GLU A 170 26.30 -13.70 2.85
N ALA A 171 25.11 -13.09 2.87
CA ALA A 171 24.78 -11.91 2.08
C ALA A 171 24.23 -10.78 2.95
N GLU A 172 24.70 -9.55 2.70
CA GLU A 172 24.13 -8.36 3.33
C GLU A 172 22.69 -8.12 2.88
N TRP A 173 21.80 -7.86 3.83
CA TRP A 173 20.40 -7.55 3.54
C TRP A 173 19.98 -6.19 4.12
N PRO A 174 19.17 -5.40 3.38
CA PRO A 174 18.96 -5.54 1.94
C PRO A 174 20.29 -5.35 1.19
N PRO A 175 20.47 -5.90 -0.02
CA PRO A 175 21.65 -5.66 -0.84
C PRO A 175 21.86 -4.17 -1.13
N SER A 176 23.06 -3.76 -1.54
CA SER A 176 23.33 -2.36 -1.93
C SER A 176 22.44 -1.90 -3.10
N THR A 177 22.13 -2.84 -3.99
CA THR A 177 21.29 -2.64 -5.16
C THR A 177 20.28 -3.77 -5.24
N LEU A 178 18.99 -3.43 -5.29
CA LEU A 178 17.89 -4.38 -5.37
C LEU A 178 17.06 -4.10 -6.62
N ILE A 179 16.92 -5.09 -7.48
CA ILE A 179 16.05 -5.00 -8.66
C ILE A 179 14.69 -5.57 -8.26
N LEU A 180 13.66 -4.75 -8.30
CA LEU A 180 12.28 -5.13 -7.98
C LEU A 180 11.41 -5.04 -9.22
N ARG A 181 10.42 -5.91 -9.30
CA ARG A 181 9.37 -5.85 -10.33
C ARG A 181 8.24 -4.99 -9.82
N MET A 182 7.81 -4.06 -10.65
CA MET A 182 6.80 -3.07 -10.33
C MET A 182 5.74 -3.04 -11.42
N PHE A 183 4.49 -3.29 -11.03
CA PHE A 183 3.33 -3.01 -11.86
C PHE A 183 2.92 -1.55 -11.71
N SER A 184 2.55 -0.91 -12.81
CA SER A 184 2.01 0.44 -12.83
C SER A 184 0.62 0.45 -13.43
N SER A 185 -0.36 1.01 -12.72
CA SER A 185 -1.74 1.12 -13.24
C SER A 185 -1.86 2.07 -14.44
N LYS A 186 -0.84 2.89 -14.71
CA LYS A 186 -0.82 3.81 -15.86
C LYS A 186 -0.38 3.13 -17.15
N SER A 187 0.62 2.23 -17.07
CA SER A 187 1.14 1.50 -18.23
C SER A 187 0.51 0.13 -18.38
N GLU A 188 -0.23 -0.33 -17.36
CA GLU A 188 -0.83 -1.67 -17.29
C GLU A 188 0.21 -2.78 -17.52
N SER A 189 1.46 -2.53 -17.13
CA SER A 189 2.61 -3.39 -17.39
C SER A 189 3.49 -3.55 -16.17
N TRP A 190 4.21 -4.68 -16.12
CA TRP A 190 5.30 -4.92 -15.19
C TRP A 190 6.61 -4.37 -15.75
N GLU A 191 7.36 -3.67 -14.92
CA GLU A 191 8.67 -3.12 -15.22
C GLU A 191 9.67 -3.48 -14.12
N GLU A 192 10.92 -3.71 -14.48
CA GLU A 192 11.99 -3.86 -13.49
C GLU A 192 12.57 -2.50 -13.14
N ARG A 193 12.63 -2.19 -11.83
CA ARG A 193 13.26 -0.97 -11.32
C ARG A 193 14.37 -1.33 -10.35
N THR A 194 15.47 -0.59 -10.47
CA THR A 194 16.65 -0.73 -9.61
C THR A 194 16.56 0.26 -8.45
N PHE A 195 16.72 -0.25 -7.23
CA PHE A 195 16.68 0.51 -5.99
C PHE A 195 18.03 0.42 -5.28
N GLY A 196 18.55 1.55 -4.83
CA GLY A 196 19.75 1.61 -4.00
C GLY A 196 19.40 1.57 -2.52
N ARG A 197 20.14 0.80 -1.71
CA ARG A 197 20.05 0.86 -0.26
C ARG A 197 20.61 2.20 0.25
N GLU A 198 19.80 2.94 0.99
CA GLU A 198 20.27 4.09 1.75
C GLU A 198 20.75 3.63 3.13
N GLY A 199 22.03 3.86 3.44
CA GLY A 199 22.62 3.52 4.73
C GLY A 199 23.19 2.10 4.83
N ALA A 200 23.41 1.66 6.06
CA ALA A 200 24.02 0.37 6.36
C ALA A 200 23.05 -0.80 6.13
N ALA A 201 23.60 -1.99 5.91
CA ALA A 201 22.83 -3.24 5.90
C ALA A 201 22.05 -3.38 7.21
N ALA A 202 20.83 -3.92 7.13
CA ALA A 202 20.06 -4.29 8.31
C ALA A 202 20.67 -5.52 9.01
N GLY A 203 21.31 -6.41 8.25
CA GLY A 203 22.00 -7.57 8.80
C GLY A 203 22.68 -8.42 7.73
N MET A 204 23.29 -9.50 8.19
CA MET A 204 23.87 -10.55 7.37
C MET A 204 22.91 -11.75 7.39
N LEU A 205 22.52 -12.24 6.22
CA LEU A 205 21.85 -13.54 6.09
C LEU A 205 22.88 -14.67 6.32
N PRO A 206 22.46 -15.85 6.83
CA PRO A 206 21.11 -16.24 7.27
C PRO A 206 20.75 -15.78 8.69
N GLY A 207 21.58 -14.94 9.32
CA GLY A 207 21.43 -14.52 10.71
C GLY A 207 20.18 -13.69 11.04
N MET A 208 19.40 -13.26 10.02
CA MET A 208 18.20 -12.44 10.20
C MET A 208 17.00 -13.25 10.66
N VAL A 209 16.20 -12.67 11.56
CA VAL A 209 14.96 -13.26 12.07
C VAL A 209 13.80 -12.33 11.74
N GLY A 210 12.91 -12.78 10.85
CA GLY A 210 11.58 -12.17 10.64
C GLY A 210 11.30 -11.67 9.22
N SER A 211 10.02 -11.63 8.86
CA SER A 211 9.56 -10.91 7.67
C SER A 211 9.78 -9.41 7.86
N LEU A 212 10.71 -8.82 7.09
CA LEU A 212 10.78 -7.37 7.02
C LEU A 212 9.58 -6.84 6.25
N ARG A 213 8.68 -6.12 6.92
CA ARG A 213 7.78 -5.19 6.21
C ARG A 213 8.63 -4.01 5.75
N ILE A 214 8.91 -3.94 4.46
CA ILE A 214 9.60 -2.78 3.87
C ILE A 214 8.62 -1.60 3.91
N PHE A 215 9.00 -0.55 4.63
CA PHE A 215 8.29 0.72 4.59
C PHE A 215 8.92 1.60 3.52
N PHE A 216 8.20 1.84 2.42
CA PHE A 216 8.58 2.89 1.48
C PHE A 216 8.27 4.25 2.13
N LYS A 217 9.30 5.09 2.29
CA LYS A 217 9.09 6.51 2.59
C LYS A 217 8.83 7.23 1.28
N HIS A 218 7.70 7.94 1.21
CA HIS A 218 7.45 8.98 0.20
C HIS A 218 8.00 10.32 0.69
#